data_AF-A0A838EIT8-F1
#
_entry.id   AF-A0A838EIT8-F1
#
_cell.length_a   1.000
_cell.length_b   1.000
_cell.length_c   1.000
_cell.angle_alpha   90.00
_cell.angle_beta   90.00
_cell.angle_gamma   90.00
#
_symmetry.space_group_name_H-M   'P 1'
#
loop_
_entity.id
_entity.type
_entity.pdbx_description
1 polymer ?
#
loop_
_entity_poly.entity_id
_entity_poly.type
_entity_poly.pdbx_seq_one_letter_code
_entity_poly.pdbx_strand_id
1 'polypeptide(L)' 'MKNPVIYYAAIALGVIALIVGILYITGTLGVHHARGYAGLGVGLLLIIVGVVGMVISKPKAVAK' A
#
# COMPACT_ATOMS: atom_id res chain seq x y z
N MET A 1 7.51 10.81 -17.45
CA MET A 1 8.70 10.38 -16.67
C MET A 1 8.22 9.40 -15.60
N LYS A 2 8.60 8.11 -15.67
CA LYS A 2 8.24 7.12 -14.64
C LYS A 2 9.07 7.40 -13.40
N ASN A 3 8.54 8.14 -12.42
CA ASN A 3 9.26 8.45 -11.20
C ASN A 3 9.14 7.26 -10.24
N PRO A 4 10.22 6.49 -9.99
CA PRO A 4 10.17 5.33 -9.12
C PRO A 4 9.75 5.68 -7.69
N VAL A 5 9.96 6.94 -7.26
CA VAL A 5 9.58 7.45 -5.94
C VAL A 5 8.07 7.31 -5.68
N ILE A 6 7.22 7.44 -6.70
CA ILE A 6 5.76 7.32 -6.55
C ILE A 6 5.36 5.91 -6.09
N TYR A 7 6.02 4.87 -6.61
CA TYR A 7 5.70 3.49 -6.23
C TYR A 7 6.12 3.20 -4.79
N TYR A 8 7.28 3.70 -4.36
CA TYR A 8 7.71 3.59 -2.96
C TYR A 8 6.77 4.35 -2.01
N ALA A 9 6.34 5.56 -2.40
CA ALA A 9 5.38 6.34 -1.62
C ALA A 9 4.02 5.63 -1.50
N ALA A 10 3.51 5.06 -2.59
CA ALA A 10 2.27 4.28 -2.58
C ALA A 10 2.36 3.07 -1.63
N ILE A 11 3.48 2.34 -1.66
CA ILE A 11 3.71 1.20 -0.74
C ILE A 11 3.76 1.69 0.70
N ALA A 12 4.53 2.74 1.00
CA ALA A 12 4.64 3.27 2.36
C ALA A 12 3.28 3.72 2.92
N LEU A 13 2.50 4.45 2.12
CA LEU A 13 1.13 4.85 2.49
C LEU A 13 0.22 3.63 2.67
N GLY A 14 0.33 2.61 1.83
CA GLY A 14 -0.44 1.38 1.95
C GLY A 14 -0.14 0.61 3.24
N VAL A 15 1.14 0.54 3.65
CA VAL A 15 1.55 -0.06 4.92
C VAL A 15 0.98 0.72 6.11
N ILE A 16 1.04 2.04 6.09
CA ILE A 16 0.46 2.88 7.15
C ILE A 16 -1.05 2.65 7.24
N ALA A 17 -1.76 2.63 6.10
CA ALA A 17 -3.19 2.38 6.06
C ALA A 17 -3.57 0.98 6.59
N LEU A 18 -2.76 -0.07 6.28
CA LEU A 18 -2.93 -1.39 6.85
C LEU A 18 -2.79 -1.39 8.37
N ILE A 19 -1.74 -0.77 8.90
CA ILE A 19 -1.49 -0.69 10.35
C ILE A 19 -2.68 -0.01 11.04
N VAL A 20 -3.12 1.14 10.52
CA VAL A 20 -4.28 1.86 11.07
C VAL A 20 -5.55 1.01 10.99
N GLY A 21 -5.78 0.32 9.87
CA GLY A 21 -6.91 -0.60 9.71
C GLY A 21 -6.91 -1.72 10.76
N ILE A 22 -5.75 -2.33 11.02
CA ILE A 22 -5.57 -3.35 12.05
C ILE A 22 -5.88 -2.77 13.43
N LEU A 23 -5.34 -1.60 13.77
CA LEU A 23 -5.56 -0.95 15.07
C LEU A 23 -7.03 -0.61 15.34
N TYR A 24 -7.82 -0.32 14.29
CA TYR A 24 -9.28 -0.14 14.42
C TYR A 24 -10.02 -1.46 14.60
N ILE A 25 -9.56 -2.56 14.00
CA ILE A 25 -10.16 -3.89 14.15
C ILE A 25 -9.85 -4.48 15.52
N THR A 26 -8.63 -4.29 16.03
CA THR A 26 -8.23 -4.73 17.37
C THR A 26 -8.78 -3.84 18.48
N GLY A 27 -9.58 -2.82 18.14
CA GLY A 27 -10.22 -1.92 19.10
C GLY A 27 -9.27 -0.94 19.79
N THR A 28 -7.99 -0.88 19.37
CA THR A 28 -6.96 -0.03 19.97
C THR A 28 -7.23 1.46 19.75
N LEU A 29 -7.91 1.82 18.66
CA LEU A 29 -8.35 3.18 18.34
C LEU A 29 -9.88 3.37 18.53
N GLY A 30 -10.51 2.49 19.31
CA GLY A 30 -11.97 2.39 19.42
C GLY A 30 -12.57 1.43 18.40
N VAL A 31 -13.73 0.87 18.75
CA VAL A 31 -14.40 -0.18 17.96
C VAL A 31 -15.11 0.43 16.76
N HIS A 32 -14.40 0.54 15.65
CA HIS A 32 -14.92 1.07 14.38
C HIS A 32 -14.62 0.11 13.23
N HIS A 33 -15.30 -1.04 13.23
CA HIS A 33 -15.03 -2.15 12.30
C HIS A 33 -15.09 -1.71 10.83
N ALA A 34 -16.06 -0.86 10.46
CA ALA A 34 -16.17 -0.33 9.10
C ALA A 34 -14.92 0.45 8.65
N ARG A 35 -14.34 1.28 9.54
CA ARG A 35 -13.11 2.03 9.26
C ARG A 35 -11.90 1.10 9.21
N GLY A 36 -11.89 0.07 10.05
CA GLY A 36 -10.88 -0.99 10.04
C GLY A 36 -10.83 -1.74 8.71
N TYR A 37 -11.97 -2.24 8.24
CA TYR A 37 -12.06 -2.92 6.94
C TYR A 37 -11.76 -1.99 5.76
N ALA A 38 -12.18 -0.73 5.82
CA ALA A 38 -11.82 0.27 4.81
C ALA A 38 -10.30 0.50 4.76
N GLY A 39 -9.64 0.65 5.92
CA GLY A 39 -8.19 0.79 6.03
C GLY A 39 -7.44 -0.43 5.50
N LEU A 40 -7.91 -1.65 5.83
CA LEU A 40 -7.36 -2.88 5.27
C LEU A 40 -7.49 -2.94 3.75
N GLY A 41 -8.69 -2.67 3.22
CA GLY A 41 -8.95 -2.71 1.78
C GLY A 41 -8.10 -1.71 1.00
N VAL A 42 -8.10 -0.44 1.43
CA VAL A 42 -7.31 0.62 0.78
C VAL A 42 -5.81 0.36 0.90
N GLY A 43 -5.34 -0.05 2.09
CA GLY A 43 -3.92 -0.36 2.32
C GLY A 43 -3.43 -1.50 1.43
N LEU A 44 -4.21 -2.58 1.34
CA LEU A 44 -3.90 -3.72 0.47
C LEU A 44 -3.82 -3.31 -1.01
N LEU A 45 -4.80 -2.53 -1.49
CA LEU A 45 -4.84 -2.06 -2.88
C LEU A 45 -3.64 -1.17 -3.22
N LEU A 46 -3.27 -0.25 -2.33
CA LEU A 46 -2.10 0.63 -2.52
C LEU A 46 -0.80 -0.17 -2.61
N ILE A 47 -0.62 -1.19 -1.77
CA ILE A 47 0.55 -2.06 -1.82
C ILE A 47 0.58 -2.84 -3.13
N ILE A 48 -0.53 -3.45 -3.55
CA ILE A 48 -0.60 -4.22 -4.80
C ILE A 48 -0.25 -3.33 -5.99
N VAL A 49 -0.89 -2.16 -6.12
CA VAL A 49 -0.63 -1.22 -7.22
C VAL A 49 0.80 -0.70 -7.19
N GLY A 50 1.33 -0.39 -6.00
CA GLY A 50 2.72 0.05 -5.83
C GLY A 50 3.73 -1.01 -6.27
N VAL A 51 3.55 -2.26 -5.84
CA VAL A 51 4.44 -3.38 -6.20
C VAL A 51 4.34 -3.72 -7.69
N VAL A 52 3.12 -3.87 -8.22
CA VAL A 52 2.90 -4.17 -9.65
C VAL A 52 3.44 -3.05 -10.52
N GLY A 53 3.15 -1.80 -10.17
CA GLY A 53 3.66 -0.63 -10.89
C GLY A 53 5.18 -0.54 -10.89
N MET A 54 5.83 -0.92 -9.79
CA MET A 54 7.29 -1.01 -9.71
C MET A 54 7.83 -2.12 -10.62
N VAL A 55 7.26 -3.33 -10.60
CA VAL A 55 7.70 -4.45 -11.43
C VAL A 55 7.59 -4.13 -12.92
N ILE A 56 6.48 -3.53 -13.35
CA ILE A 56 6.26 -3.15 -14.76
C ILE A 56 7.17 -1.98 -15.18
N SER A 57 7.55 -1.11 -14.23
CA SER A 57 8.36 0.08 -14.51
C SER A 57 9.85 -0.15 -14.42
N LYS A 58 10.31 -1.29 -13.88
CA LYS A 58 11.73 -1.65 -13.91
C LYS A 58 12.19 -1.70 -15.37
N PRO A 59 13.22 -0.93 -15.77
CA PRO A 59 13.80 -1.08 -17.09
C PRO A 59 14.28 -2.53 -17.22
N LYS A 60 13.82 -3.23 -18.26
CA LYS A 60 14.40 -4.52 -18.62
C LYS A 60 15.88 -4.24 -18.84
N ALA A 61 16.75 -4.78 -17.99
CA ALA A 61 18.18 -4.75 -18.26
C ALA A 61 18.35 -5.35 -19.65
N VAL A 62 18.82 -4.54 -20.60
CA VAL A 62 19.33 -5.06 -21.87
C VAL A 62 20.52 -5.91 -21.44
N ALA A 63 20.33 -7.23 -21.40
CA ALA A 63 21.42 -8.16 -21.22
C ALA A 63 22.43 -7.85 -22.32
N LYS A 64 23.58 -7.31 -21.93
CA LYS A 64 24.73 -7.11 -22.79
C LYS A 64 25.66 -8.30 -22.65
#